data_AF-A0A0S8B3F0-F1
#
_entry.id   AF-A0A0S8B3F0-F1
#
_cell.length_a   1.000
_cell.length_b   1.000
_cell.length_c   1.000
_cell.angle_alpha   90.00
_cell.angle_beta   90.00
_cell.angle_gamma   90.00
#
_symmetry.space_group_name_H-M   'P 1'
#
loop_
_entity.id
_entity.type
_entity.pdbx_description
1 polymer ?
#
loop_
_entity_poly.entity_id
_entity_poly.type
_entity_poly.pdbx_seq_one_letter_code
_entity_poly.pdbx_strand_id
1 'polypeptide(L)'
;AGASGVIPGFADRDAYGRRPNGIYIPRFRNVTSQHPGFLRGYAFQGGAGRTGWTRGAALPGFGADFKHALREPGPWRMSLGGFGECLPRPSNYVEIDPDTMDRWGIPALRIHCEWSDNEHAMRQDMAVTAAEMLEAAGVRDVETSIEDSPPGLTIHEMGTARMGRDPQTSVLNGYNQCHDVPNVFVTDGAAMASSANQNPSLTYMALTARACAYAVDQLNRREL
;
A
#
# COMPACT_ATOMS: atom_id res chain seq x y z
N ALA A 1 -2.24 8.71 3.87
CA ALA A 1 -1.90 10.04 4.41
C ALA A 1 -0.51 10.44 3.95
N GLY A 2 -0.21 11.72 3.87
CA GLY A 2 1.06 12.20 3.33
C GLY A 2 1.15 13.71 3.27
N ALA A 3 2.08 14.21 2.45
CA ALA A 3 2.21 15.63 2.19
C ALA A 3 2.72 15.86 0.76
N SER A 4 2.46 17.05 0.22
CA SER A 4 3.02 17.48 -1.06
C SER A 4 3.29 18.98 -1.05
N GLY A 5 4.19 19.45 -1.91
CA GLY A 5 4.47 20.88 -2.04
C GLY A 5 5.22 21.19 -3.33
N VAL A 6 5.66 22.44 -3.47
CA VAL A 6 6.38 23.00 -4.61
C VAL A 6 7.88 23.00 -4.34
N ILE A 7 8.68 22.52 -5.29
CA ILE A 7 10.14 22.67 -5.24
C ILE A 7 10.51 23.98 -5.94
N PRO A 8 11.15 24.96 -5.25
CA PRO A 8 11.64 26.17 -5.90
C PRO A 8 12.79 25.88 -6.89
N GLY A 9 12.82 26.62 -8.00
CA GLY A 9 13.89 26.52 -9.00
C GLY A 9 13.69 25.41 -10.04
N PHE A 10 14.77 25.07 -10.76
CA PHE A 10 14.80 24.05 -11.83
C PHE A 10 13.76 24.24 -12.94
N ALA A 11 13.30 25.48 -13.15
CA ALA A 11 12.30 25.81 -14.17
C ALA A 11 12.84 25.64 -15.60
N ASP A 12 14.17 25.70 -15.75
CA ASP A 12 14.94 25.41 -16.97
C ASP A 12 15.15 23.90 -17.21
N ARG A 13 14.72 23.05 -16.28
CA ARG A 13 14.89 21.59 -16.35
C ARG A 13 13.55 20.91 -16.54
N ASP A 14 13.58 19.83 -17.32
CA ASP A 14 12.48 18.88 -17.44
C ASP A 14 13.02 17.46 -17.62
N ALA A 15 12.15 16.47 -17.42
CA ALA A 15 12.50 15.07 -17.61
C ALA A 15 12.50 14.72 -19.12
N TYR A 16 13.54 14.00 -19.56
CA TYR A 16 13.63 13.43 -20.90
C TYR A 16 13.68 11.90 -20.82
N GLY A 17 12.86 11.20 -21.61
CA GLY A 17 12.83 9.74 -21.66
C GLY A 17 12.23 9.08 -20.41
N ARG A 18 12.82 7.97 -19.95
CA ARG A 18 12.36 7.25 -18.75
C ARG A 18 12.76 8.01 -17.48
N ARG A 19 11.82 8.18 -16.56
CA ARG A 19 11.96 9.06 -15.38
C ARG A 19 12.00 8.25 -14.08
N PRO A 20 13.19 7.91 -13.54
CA PRO A 20 13.31 7.20 -12.26
C PRO A 20 13.29 8.20 -11.09
N ASN A 21 12.19 8.93 -10.93
CA ASN A 21 12.00 9.91 -9.86
C ASN A 21 11.20 9.36 -8.67
N GLY A 22 10.94 8.05 -8.66
CA GLY A 22 10.31 7.38 -7.53
C GLY A 22 11.28 7.27 -6.37
N ILE A 23 10.84 7.68 -5.19
CA ILE A 23 11.60 7.54 -3.94
C ILE A 23 10.86 6.62 -2.98
N TYR A 24 11.65 6.01 -2.11
CA TYR A 24 11.17 5.10 -1.09
C TYR A 24 11.96 5.38 0.21
N ILE A 25 11.25 5.66 1.29
CA ILE A 25 11.81 5.92 2.62
C ILE A 25 11.40 4.75 3.52
N PRO A 26 12.35 3.88 3.95
CA PRO A 26 12.06 2.74 4.80
C PRO A 26 11.41 3.13 6.12
N ARG A 27 10.73 2.16 6.75
CA ARG A 27 10.16 2.35 8.09
C ARG A 27 11.23 2.76 9.09
N PHE A 28 10.98 3.87 9.78
CA PHE A 28 11.82 4.39 10.88
C PHE A 28 11.06 4.43 12.21
N ARG A 29 9.72 4.56 12.21
CA ARG A 29 8.89 4.46 13.42
C ARG A 29 8.84 3.03 13.95
N ASN A 30 8.85 2.87 15.28
CA ASN A 30 8.73 1.56 15.95
C ASN A 30 9.80 0.53 15.50
N VAL A 31 11.04 1.00 15.26
CA VAL A 31 12.20 0.15 14.93
C VAL A 31 13.11 -0.03 16.15
N THR A 32 13.62 1.07 16.70
CA THR A 32 14.52 1.07 17.88
C THR A 32 13.85 1.60 19.15
N SER A 33 12.83 2.44 19.00
CA SER A 33 12.01 2.99 20.09
C SER A 33 10.54 2.85 19.76
N GLN A 34 9.70 2.78 20.79
CA GLN A 34 8.26 2.67 20.62
C GLN A 34 7.59 4.04 20.51
N HIS A 35 6.68 4.18 19.55
CA HIS A 35 5.81 5.34 19.43
C HIS A 35 4.65 5.20 20.42
N PRO A 36 4.31 6.25 21.19
CA PRO A 36 3.32 6.13 22.26
C PRO A 36 1.87 5.98 21.74
N GLY A 37 1.60 6.45 20.52
CA GLY A 37 0.24 6.53 19.98
C GLY A 37 -0.18 5.39 19.05
N PHE A 38 0.74 4.54 18.59
CA PHE A 38 0.41 3.43 17.68
C PHE A 38 1.52 2.36 17.67
N LEU A 39 1.12 1.14 17.35
CA LEU A 39 1.99 -0.01 17.09
C LEU A 39 2.41 -0.06 15.62
N ARG A 40 3.52 -0.75 15.35
CA ARG A 40 4.07 -0.91 13.99
C ARG A 40 4.42 0.43 13.37
N GLY A 41 4.56 0.53 12.06
CA GLY A 41 4.91 1.81 11.46
C GLY A 41 4.71 1.78 9.98
N TYR A 42 5.21 2.82 9.34
CA TYR A 42 4.95 3.08 7.95
C TYR A 42 6.24 3.41 7.21
N ALA A 43 6.18 3.26 5.89
CA ALA A 43 7.17 3.77 4.96
C ALA A 43 6.56 4.92 4.15
N PHE A 44 7.41 5.73 3.52
CA PHE A 44 6.95 6.68 2.51
C PHE A 44 7.35 6.24 1.12
N GLN A 45 6.43 6.43 0.18
CA GLN A 45 6.70 6.40 -1.25
C GLN A 45 6.40 7.77 -1.83
N GLY A 46 7.09 8.17 -2.87
CA GLY A 46 6.89 9.49 -3.42
C GLY A 46 7.66 9.74 -4.68
N GLY A 47 7.70 11.01 -5.08
CA GLY A 47 8.49 11.44 -6.21
C GLY A 47 8.31 12.92 -6.50
N ALA A 48 9.07 13.41 -7.48
CA ALA A 48 9.05 14.81 -7.89
C ALA A 48 8.75 14.98 -9.39
N GLY A 49 7.75 15.77 -9.72
CA GLY A 49 7.23 15.94 -11.08
C GLY A 49 7.03 17.40 -11.45
N ARG A 50 7.19 17.77 -12.73
CA ARG A 50 6.62 19.03 -13.23
C ARG A 50 5.12 18.82 -13.41
N THR A 51 4.33 19.78 -12.92
CA THR A 51 2.88 19.71 -13.07
C THR A 51 2.48 19.84 -14.53
N GLY A 52 1.66 18.90 -15.01
CA GLY A 52 1.17 18.89 -16.38
C GLY A 52 -0.01 19.84 -16.60
N TRP A 53 -0.70 19.68 -17.73
CA TRP A 53 -1.88 20.45 -18.08
C TRP A 53 -3.05 20.25 -17.10
N THR A 54 -3.10 19.13 -16.36
CA THR A 54 -4.16 18.80 -15.39
C THR A 54 -4.27 19.82 -14.26
N ARG A 55 -3.21 20.62 -14.02
CA ARG A 55 -3.26 21.76 -13.09
C ARG A 55 -4.36 22.76 -13.44
N GLY A 56 -4.77 22.82 -14.71
CA GLY A 56 -5.84 23.70 -15.18
C GLY A 56 -7.18 23.45 -14.49
N ALA A 57 -7.42 22.26 -13.94
CA ALA A 57 -8.66 21.97 -13.20
C ALA A 57 -8.84 22.86 -11.95
N ALA A 58 -7.75 23.35 -11.37
CA ALA A 58 -7.75 24.22 -10.19
C ALA A 58 -7.53 25.70 -10.52
N LEU A 59 -7.34 26.07 -11.80
CA LEU A 59 -7.06 27.43 -12.22
C LEU A 59 -8.31 28.07 -12.86
N PRO A 60 -8.61 29.35 -12.56
CA PRO A 60 -9.63 30.06 -13.30
C PRO A 60 -9.18 30.27 -14.75
N GLY A 61 -10.07 30.02 -15.72
CA GLY A 61 -9.82 30.29 -17.13
C GLY A 61 -10.58 29.35 -18.07
N PHE A 62 -10.73 29.78 -19.34
CA PHE A 62 -11.28 28.98 -20.43
C PHE A 62 -10.80 29.53 -21.78
N GLY A 63 -11.07 28.83 -22.87
CA GLY A 63 -10.74 29.29 -24.23
C GLY A 63 -9.33 28.92 -24.70
N ALA A 64 -8.94 29.49 -25.85
CA ALA A 64 -7.70 29.13 -26.55
C ALA A 64 -6.44 29.51 -25.75
N ASP A 65 -6.41 30.71 -25.17
CA ASP A 65 -5.25 31.21 -24.43
C ASP A 65 -4.99 30.41 -23.16
N PHE A 66 -6.06 30.03 -22.45
CA PHE A 66 -5.95 29.13 -21.29
C PHE A 66 -5.36 27.77 -21.68
N LYS A 67 -5.83 27.18 -22.77
CA LYS A 67 -5.29 25.91 -23.29
C LYS A 67 -3.83 26.04 -23.72
N HIS A 68 -3.44 27.16 -24.33
CA HIS A 68 -2.04 27.42 -24.70
C HIS A 68 -1.15 27.56 -23.46
N ALA A 69 -1.59 28.28 -22.43
CA ALA A 69 -0.84 28.42 -21.18
C ALA A 69 -0.61 27.09 -20.44
N LEU A 70 -1.49 26.10 -20.62
CA LEU A 70 -1.35 24.76 -20.05
C LEU A 70 -0.39 23.83 -20.80
N ARG A 71 0.06 24.21 -22.00
CA ARG A 71 1.06 23.44 -22.77
C ARG A 71 2.45 23.53 -22.16
N GLU A 72 2.76 24.65 -21.52
CA GLU A 72 4.01 24.82 -20.78
C GLU A 72 3.98 23.97 -19.50
N PRO A 73 5.09 23.31 -19.14
CA PRO A 73 5.19 22.61 -17.87
C PRO A 73 4.99 23.57 -16.70
N GLY A 74 4.17 23.20 -15.72
CA GLY A 74 4.00 23.96 -14.48
C GLY A 74 5.18 23.77 -13.52
N PRO A 75 5.11 24.30 -12.28
CA PRO A 75 6.19 24.17 -11.31
C PRO A 75 6.48 22.70 -10.95
N TRP A 76 7.68 22.46 -10.43
CA TRP A 76 8.04 21.19 -9.81
C TRP A 76 7.26 21.00 -8.51
N ARG A 77 6.65 19.83 -8.35
CA ARG A 77 6.03 19.39 -7.10
C ARG A 77 6.63 18.08 -6.64
N MET A 78 6.74 17.93 -5.32
CA MET A 78 7.15 16.69 -4.67
C MET A 78 6.05 16.22 -3.75
N SER A 79 5.87 14.92 -3.64
CA SER A 79 4.94 14.31 -2.70
C SER A 79 5.54 13.11 -2.00
N LEU A 80 5.06 12.89 -0.78
CA LEU A 80 5.27 11.68 0.01
C LEU A 80 3.90 11.14 0.42
N GLY A 81 3.63 9.88 0.10
CA GLY A 81 2.48 9.10 0.56
C GLY A 81 2.94 8.01 1.52
N GLY A 82 2.35 7.99 2.71
CA GLY A 82 2.62 7.02 3.75
C GLY A 82 1.84 5.73 3.55
N PHE A 83 2.53 4.59 3.72
CA PHE A 83 1.98 3.24 3.67
C PHE A 83 2.22 2.58 5.02
N GLY A 84 1.14 2.36 5.77
CA GLY A 84 1.17 1.81 7.12
C GLY A 84 0.67 0.37 7.17
N GLU A 85 1.09 -0.35 8.21
CA GLU A 85 0.57 -1.68 8.52
C GLU A 85 -0.82 -1.55 9.13
N CYS A 86 -1.81 -2.20 8.51
CA CYS A 86 -3.09 -2.46 9.14
C CYS A 86 -2.96 -3.71 10.01
N LEU A 87 -3.20 -3.57 11.32
CA LEU A 87 -3.06 -4.72 12.22
C LEU A 87 -4.14 -5.78 11.93
N PRO A 88 -3.78 -7.07 11.96
CA PRO A 88 -4.76 -8.14 11.81
C PRO A 88 -5.72 -8.15 13.00
N ARG A 89 -7.02 -8.16 12.71
CA ARG A 89 -8.10 -8.22 13.72
C ARG A 89 -9.10 -9.29 13.31
N PRO A 90 -9.59 -10.13 14.24
CA PRO A 90 -10.66 -11.08 13.93
C PRO A 90 -11.96 -10.43 13.45
N SER A 91 -12.21 -9.18 13.85
CA SER A 91 -13.35 -8.38 13.36
C SER A 91 -13.21 -7.96 11.90
N ASN A 92 -12.01 -8.00 11.34
CA ASN A 92 -11.76 -7.75 9.92
C ASN A 92 -11.71 -9.10 9.19
N TYR A 93 -12.79 -9.46 8.51
CA TYR A 93 -12.94 -10.73 7.82
C TYR A 93 -13.76 -10.59 6.53
N VAL A 94 -13.72 -11.63 5.70
CA VAL A 94 -14.56 -11.76 4.52
C VAL A 94 -15.37 -13.03 4.61
N GLU A 95 -16.60 -13.00 4.13
CA GLU A 95 -17.47 -14.17 4.02
C GLU A 95 -18.11 -14.21 2.65
N ILE A 96 -18.67 -15.37 2.30
CA ILE A 96 -19.46 -15.50 1.09
C ILE A 96 -20.82 -14.85 1.32
N ASP A 97 -21.23 -13.95 0.42
CA ASP A 97 -22.56 -13.39 0.44
C ASP A 97 -23.57 -14.45 -0.06
N PRO A 98 -24.57 -14.84 0.75
CA PRO A 98 -25.52 -15.89 0.37
C PRO A 98 -26.51 -15.47 -0.71
N ASP A 99 -26.70 -14.16 -0.91
CA ASP A 99 -27.76 -13.59 -1.76
C ASP A 99 -27.20 -12.94 -3.02
N THR A 100 -25.88 -12.73 -3.08
CA THR A 100 -25.22 -11.99 -4.14
C THR A 100 -24.28 -12.89 -4.92
N MET A 101 -24.52 -12.98 -6.23
CA MET A 101 -23.61 -13.61 -7.18
C MET A 101 -22.99 -12.53 -8.06
N ASP A 102 -21.74 -12.75 -8.47
CA ASP A 102 -21.15 -11.94 -9.53
C ASP A 102 -21.74 -12.28 -10.91
N ARG A 103 -21.28 -11.57 -11.94
CA ARG A 103 -21.80 -11.73 -13.31
C ARG A 103 -21.51 -13.11 -13.94
N TRP A 104 -20.69 -13.94 -13.31
CA TRP A 104 -20.33 -15.29 -13.75
C TRP A 104 -20.97 -16.38 -12.88
N GLY A 105 -21.83 -16.00 -11.93
CA GLY A 105 -22.51 -16.94 -11.04
C GLY A 105 -21.64 -17.44 -9.88
N ILE A 106 -20.53 -16.75 -9.59
CA ILE A 106 -19.69 -17.04 -8.42
C ILE A 106 -20.24 -16.21 -7.25
N PRO A 107 -20.43 -16.80 -6.05
CA PRO A 107 -20.85 -16.04 -4.88
C PRO A 107 -19.92 -14.87 -4.59
N ALA A 108 -20.49 -13.67 -4.41
CA ALA A 108 -19.72 -12.47 -4.12
C ALA A 108 -19.16 -12.52 -2.69
N LEU A 109 -18.13 -11.72 -2.42
CA LEU A 109 -17.62 -11.53 -1.06
C LEU A 109 -18.40 -10.44 -0.35
N ARG A 110 -18.82 -10.71 0.88
CA ARG A 110 -19.21 -9.69 1.86
C ARG A 110 -18.01 -9.38 2.75
N ILE A 111 -17.56 -8.13 2.70
CA ILE A 111 -16.33 -7.69 3.36
C ILE A 111 -16.70 -6.91 4.62
N HIS A 112 -16.22 -7.39 5.77
CA HIS A 112 -16.30 -6.73 7.06
C HIS A 112 -14.92 -6.22 7.41
N CYS A 113 -14.65 -4.93 7.22
CA CYS A 113 -13.33 -4.37 7.46
C CYS A 113 -13.42 -2.90 7.84
N GLU A 114 -12.75 -2.53 8.92
CA GLU A 114 -12.65 -1.16 9.39
C GLU A 114 -11.22 -0.82 9.82
N TRP A 115 -10.90 0.47 9.77
CA TRP A 115 -9.72 1.01 10.42
C TRP A 115 -9.95 1.07 11.93
N SER A 116 -8.89 0.87 12.71
CA SER A 116 -8.96 1.14 14.15
C SER A 116 -8.27 2.45 14.52
N ASP A 117 -8.38 2.81 15.79
CA ASP A 117 -7.62 3.89 16.43
C ASP A 117 -6.11 3.82 16.15
N ASN A 118 -5.52 2.62 16.03
CA ASN A 118 -4.10 2.45 15.72
C ASN A 118 -3.76 3.02 14.34
N GLU A 119 -4.53 2.65 13.31
CA GLU A 119 -4.31 3.12 11.93
C GLU A 119 -4.65 4.61 11.80
N HIS A 120 -5.69 5.06 12.52
CA HIS A 120 -6.05 6.47 12.60
C HIS A 120 -4.98 7.33 13.28
N ALA A 121 -4.36 6.86 14.37
CA ALA A 121 -3.23 7.56 14.99
C ALA A 121 -1.99 7.55 14.08
N MET A 122 -1.71 6.41 13.44
CA MET A 122 -0.57 6.27 12.54
C MET A 122 -0.65 7.22 11.33
N ARG A 123 -1.83 7.39 10.72
CA ARG A 123 -2.00 8.28 9.57
C ARG A 123 -1.83 9.76 9.92
N GLN A 124 -2.12 10.16 11.16
CA GLN A 124 -1.87 11.54 11.62
C GLN A 124 -0.36 11.79 11.69
N ASP A 125 0.40 10.88 12.30
CA ASP A 125 1.87 10.97 12.37
C ASP A 125 2.51 10.93 10.97
N MET A 126 1.98 10.13 10.04
CA MET A 126 2.44 10.12 8.64
C MET A 126 2.32 11.51 7.98
N ALA A 127 1.19 12.19 8.15
CA ALA A 127 0.95 13.47 7.51
C ALA A 127 1.91 14.55 8.04
N VAL A 128 2.04 14.63 9.37
CA VAL A 128 2.98 15.56 10.02
C VAL A 128 4.42 15.27 9.62
N THR A 129 4.83 14.01 9.72
CA THR A 129 6.23 13.63 9.42
C THR A 129 6.57 13.82 7.94
N ALA A 130 5.63 13.57 7.03
CA ALA A 130 5.82 13.85 5.61
C ALA A 130 6.05 15.34 5.35
N ALA A 131 5.29 16.22 6.01
CA ALA A 131 5.46 17.65 5.87
C ALA A 131 6.83 18.11 6.40
N GLU A 132 7.20 17.69 7.61
CA GLU A 132 8.51 17.99 8.21
C GLU A 132 9.67 17.56 7.29
N MET A 133 9.58 16.36 6.71
CA MET A 133 10.59 15.86 5.77
C MET A 133 10.67 16.69 4.49
N LEU A 134 9.53 17.09 3.92
CA LEU A 134 9.48 17.92 2.72
C LEU A 134 10.01 19.34 2.99
N GLU A 135 9.62 19.97 4.10
CA GLU A 135 10.12 21.29 4.50
C GLU A 135 11.64 21.26 4.73
N ALA A 136 12.14 20.24 5.43
CA ALA A 136 13.58 20.05 5.64
C ALA A 136 14.35 19.84 4.31
N ALA A 137 13.69 19.25 3.30
CA ALA A 137 14.24 19.10 1.95
C ALA A 137 14.15 20.38 1.10
N GLY A 138 13.59 21.48 1.64
CA GLY A 138 13.47 22.77 0.96
C GLY A 138 12.22 22.93 0.10
N VAL A 139 11.25 22.01 0.20
CA VAL A 139 9.94 22.14 -0.45
C VAL A 139 9.15 23.26 0.23
N ARG A 140 8.41 24.03 -0.57
CA ARG A 140 7.57 25.16 -0.17
C ARG A 140 6.09 24.84 -0.39
N ASP A 141 5.21 25.64 0.19
CA ASP A 141 3.76 25.48 0.08
C ASP A 141 3.34 24.03 0.38
N VAL A 142 3.86 23.50 1.49
CA VAL A 142 3.64 22.11 1.89
C VAL A 142 2.24 21.98 2.45
N GLU A 143 1.47 21.09 1.84
CA GLU A 143 0.11 20.74 2.23
C GLU A 143 0.09 19.29 2.66
N THR A 144 -0.47 19.03 3.84
CA THR A 144 -0.71 17.68 4.34
C THR A 144 -2.02 17.12 3.78
N SER A 145 -2.08 15.80 3.63
CA SER A 145 -3.29 15.10 3.25
C SER A 145 -3.52 13.89 4.13
N ILE A 146 -4.74 13.76 4.62
CA ILE A 146 -5.22 12.59 5.34
C ILE A 146 -6.48 12.13 4.64
N GLU A 147 -6.37 10.97 4.00
CA GLU A 147 -7.48 10.37 3.28
C GLU A 147 -8.29 9.50 4.24
N ASP A 148 -9.60 9.77 4.31
CA ASP A 148 -10.57 9.00 5.07
C ASP A 148 -11.31 8.00 4.18
N SER A 149 -10.53 7.23 3.42
CA SER A 149 -11.05 6.20 2.54
C SER A 149 -11.40 4.93 3.30
N PRO A 150 -12.40 4.16 2.86
CA PRO A 150 -12.60 2.80 3.36
C PRO A 150 -11.36 1.92 3.08
N PRO A 151 -11.16 0.83 3.84
CA PRO A 151 -10.16 -0.18 3.52
C PRO A 151 -10.28 -0.73 2.08
N GLY A 152 -9.14 -1.05 1.45
CA GLY A 152 -9.08 -1.70 0.13
C GLY A 152 -8.56 -0.83 -1.03
N LEU A 153 -8.50 0.51 -0.89
CA LEU A 153 -8.04 1.36 -2.00
C LEU A 153 -6.57 1.20 -2.38
N THR A 154 -5.77 0.53 -1.54
CA THR A 154 -4.36 0.23 -1.83
C THR A 154 -4.16 -1.04 -2.67
N ILE A 155 -5.22 -1.82 -2.95
CA ILE A 155 -5.17 -3.06 -3.76
C ILE A 155 -4.13 -4.05 -3.19
N HIS A 156 -4.05 -4.11 -1.87
CA HIS A 156 -3.10 -4.94 -1.10
C HIS A 156 -3.85 -5.75 -0.04
N GLU A 157 -4.97 -6.37 -0.40
CA GLU A 157 -5.77 -7.24 0.47
C GLU A 157 -4.96 -8.49 0.86
N MET A 158 -4.95 -8.80 2.15
CA MET A 158 -4.06 -9.83 2.72
C MET A 158 -4.70 -10.54 3.90
N GLY A 159 -4.30 -11.81 4.11
CA GLY A 159 -4.59 -12.56 5.34
C GLY A 159 -5.92 -13.32 5.39
N THR A 160 -6.66 -13.38 4.28
CA THR A 160 -7.93 -14.12 4.18
C THR A 160 -7.77 -15.64 4.31
N ALA A 161 -6.57 -16.18 4.08
CA ALA A 161 -6.20 -17.57 4.33
C ALA A 161 -4.81 -17.64 4.99
N ARG A 162 -4.65 -16.93 6.12
CA ARG A 162 -3.33 -16.68 6.71
C ARG A 162 -2.56 -17.97 7.05
N MET A 163 -1.23 -17.88 6.90
CA MET A 163 -0.30 -18.85 7.48
C MET A 163 -0.26 -18.73 9.01
N GLY A 164 0.01 -19.86 9.66
CA GLY A 164 0.25 -19.96 11.09
C GLY A 164 0.80 -21.33 11.49
N ARG A 165 1.08 -21.48 12.78
CA ARG A 165 1.61 -22.74 13.35
C ARG A 165 0.53 -23.66 13.89
N ASP A 166 -0.68 -23.13 14.09
CA ASP A 166 -1.78 -23.81 14.74
C ASP A 166 -2.99 -23.86 13.77
N PRO A 167 -3.47 -25.06 13.38
CA PRO A 167 -4.61 -25.22 12.48
C PRO A 167 -5.90 -24.62 13.05
N GLN A 168 -6.02 -24.46 14.37
CA GLN A 168 -7.20 -23.83 14.98
C GLN A 168 -7.25 -22.31 14.77
N THR A 169 -6.14 -21.70 14.35
CA THR A 169 -6.02 -20.24 14.20
C THR A 169 -5.46 -19.82 12.85
N SER A 170 -5.21 -20.75 11.93
CA SER A 170 -4.67 -20.46 10.60
C SER A 170 -5.14 -21.50 9.59
N VAL A 171 -5.26 -21.08 8.33
CA VAL A 171 -5.67 -21.97 7.24
C VAL A 171 -4.47 -22.73 6.69
N LEU A 172 -3.31 -22.07 6.65
CA LEU A 172 -2.09 -22.61 6.05
C LEU A 172 -1.00 -22.80 7.10
N ASN A 173 -0.11 -23.76 6.88
CA ASN A 173 1.12 -23.92 7.64
C ASN A 173 2.22 -22.96 7.16
N GLY A 174 3.43 -23.10 7.70
CA GLY A 174 4.59 -22.26 7.36
C GLY A 174 5.10 -22.36 5.92
N TYR A 175 4.58 -23.28 5.10
CA TYR A 175 4.95 -23.51 3.70
C TYR A 175 3.82 -23.21 2.72
N ASN A 176 2.81 -22.44 3.13
CA ASN A 176 1.64 -22.09 2.31
C ASN A 176 0.72 -23.29 2.01
N GLN A 177 0.91 -24.43 2.67
CA GLN A 177 0.09 -25.64 2.52
C GLN A 177 -1.12 -25.57 3.45
N CYS A 178 -2.31 -25.97 2.99
CA CYS A 178 -3.48 -26.10 3.85
C CYS A 178 -3.25 -27.16 4.94
N HIS A 179 -3.67 -26.87 6.17
CA HIS A 179 -3.57 -27.86 7.26
C HIS A 179 -4.48 -29.07 7.02
N ASP A 180 -5.68 -28.85 6.49
CA ASP A 180 -6.70 -29.90 6.31
C ASP A 180 -6.52 -30.71 5.02
N VAL A 181 -5.80 -30.17 4.03
CA VAL A 181 -5.67 -30.76 2.69
C VAL A 181 -4.20 -30.69 2.23
N PRO A 182 -3.44 -31.80 2.36
CA PRO A 182 -1.99 -31.79 2.15
C PRO A 182 -1.56 -31.36 0.74
N ASN A 183 -2.35 -31.60 -0.30
CA ASN A 183 -1.99 -31.27 -1.68
C ASN A 183 -2.50 -29.91 -2.17
N VAL A 184 -3.01 -29.04 -1.28
CA VAL A 184 -3.49 -27.70 -1.61
C VAL A 184 -2.57 -26.63 -1.01
N PHE A 185 -2.19 -25.66 -1.85
CA PHE A 185 -1.30 -24.56 -1.49
C PHE A 185 -1.88 -23.21 -1.92
N VAL A 186 -1.73 -22.19 -1.09
CA VAL A 186 -2.20 -20.81 -1.36
C VAL A 186 -1.03 -19.84 -1.18
N THR A 187 -0.61 -19.19 -2.25
CA THR A 187 0.69 -18.47 -2.32
C THR A 187 0.58 -16.98 -2.60
N ASP A 188 -0.64 -16.45 -2.68
CA ASP A 188 -0.91 -15.03 -2.87
C ASP A 188 -1.00 -14.25 -1.53
N GLY A 189 -1.56 -13.04 -1.57
CA GLY A 189 -1.74 -12.19 -0.38
C GLY A 189 -2.60 -12.82 0.72
N ALA A 190 -3.46 -13.78 0.40
CA ALA A 190 -4.29 -14.46 1.39
C ALA A 190 -3.44 -15.15 2.47
N ALA A 191 -2.25 -15.63 2.11
CA ALA A 191 -1.35 -16.35 3.00
C ALA A 191 -0.66 -15.47 4.07
N MET A 192 -0.69 -14.15 3.92
CA MET A 192 0.04 -13.24 4.79
C MET A 192 -0.57 -13.16 6.19
N ALA A 193 0.24 -13.34 7.24
CA ALA A 193 -0.22 -13.18 8.63
C ALA A 193 -0.30 -11.70 9.08
N SER A 194 0.35 -10.79 8.36
CA SER A 194 0.28 -9.34 8.52
C SER A 194 0.59 -8.66 7.20
N SER A 195 0.08 -7.44 7.00
CA SER A 195 0.24 -6.64 5.79
C SER A 195 1.61 -6.00 5.61
N ALA A 196 2.38 -5.82 6.69
CA ALA A 196 3.58 -4.98 6.71
C ALA A 196 3.28 -3.56 6.15
N ASN A 197 4.29 -2.86 5.64
CA ASN A 197 4.18 -1.47 5.18
C ASN A 197 4.79 -1.23 3.79
N GLN A 198 5.07 -2.32 3.07
CA GLN A 198 5.66 -2.31 1.73
C GLN A 198 4.73 -2.95 0.71
N ASN A 199 4.95 -2.65 -0.57
CA ASN A 199 4.27 -3.38 -1.63
C ASN A 199 4.66 -4.87 -1.54
N PRO A 200 3.67 -5.76 -1.42
CA PRO A 200 3.94 -7.12 -0.95
C PRO A 200 4.29 -8.11 -2.08
N SER A 201 4.19 -7.72 -3.35
CA SER A 201 4.31 -8.64 -4.49
C SER A 201 5.62 -9.43 -4.52
N LEU A 202 6.76 -8.80 -4.20
CA LEU A 202 8.05 -9.53 -4.12
C LEU A 202 8.06 -10.57 -3.00
N THR A 203 7.39 -10.28 -1.89
CA THR A 203 7.21 -11.24 -0.80
C THR A 203 6.35 -12.41 -1.28
N TYR A 204 5.26 -12.16 -2.02
CA TYR A 204 4.43 -13.25 -2.58
C TYR A 204 5.24 -14.16 -3.51
N MET A 205 6.09 -13.59 -4.37
CA MET A 205 6.98 -14.37 -5.23
C MET A 205 7.95 -15.24 -4.43
N ALA A 206 8.53 -14.70 -3.35
CA ALA A 206 9.43 -15.44 -2.48
C ALA A 206 8.70 -16.58 -1.73
N LEU A 207 7.49 -16.32 -1.22
CA LEU A 207 6.65 -17.33 -0.58
C LEU A 207 6.24 -18.43 -1.56
N THR A 208 5.88 -18.05 -2.80
CA THR A 208 5.54 -18.99 -3.89
C THR A 208 6.72 -19.90 -4.20
N ALA A 209 7.92 -19.34 -4.39
CA ALA A 209 9.11 -20.15 -4.68
C ALA A 209 9.42 -21.15 -3.56
N ARG A 210 9.29 -20.73 -2.29
CA ARG A 210 9.46 -21.60 -1.12
C ARG A 210 8.40 -22.71 -1.08
N ALA A 211 7.13 -22.37 -1.32
CA ALA A 211 6.02 -23.31 -1.33
C ALA A 211 6.17 -24.37 -2.42
N CYS A 212 6.56 -23.97 -3.64
CA CYS A 212 6.84 -24.89 -4.74
C CYS A 212 7.99 -25.85 -4.41
N ALA A 213 9.09 -25.35 -3.85
CA ALA A 213 10.20 -26.19 -3.44
C ALA A 213 9.79 -27.24 -2.40
N TYR A 214 9.00 -26.83 -1.40
CA TYR A 214 8.45 -27.72 -0.39
C TYR A 214 7.48 -28.76 -0.99
N ALA A 215 6.54 -28.33 -1.82
CA ALA A 215 5.59 -29.23 -2.48
C ALA A 215 6.29 -30.31 -3.31
N VAL A 216 7.35 -29.95 -4.05
CA VAL A 216 8.14 -30.92 -4.83
C VAL A 216 8.87 -31.92 -3.92
N ASP A 217 9.44 -31.47 -2.80
CA ASP A 217 10.08 -32.39 -1.84
C ASP A 217 9.06 -33.38 -1.24
N GLN A 218 7.90 -32.88 -0.80
CA GLN A 218 6.81 -33.72 -0.28
C GLN A 218 6.29 -34.70 -1.35
N LEU A 219 6.15 -34.27 -2.61
CA LEU A 219 5.73 -35.12 -3.71
C LEU A 219 6.73 -36.25 -3.98
N ASN A 220 8.04 -35.94 -3.99
CA ASN A 220 9.09 -36.94 -4.19
C ASN A 220 9.12 -37.99 -3.08
N ARG A 221 8.74 -37.59 -1.86
CA ARG A 221 8.58 -38.48 -0.70
C ARG A 221 7.24 -39.24 -0.68
N ARG A 222 6.31 -38.90 -1.58
CA ARG A 222 4.93 -39.42 -1.60
C ARG A 222 4.14 -39.07 -0.34
N GLU A 223 4.34 -37.85 0.15
CA GLU A 223 3.70 -37.28 1.33
C GLU A 223 2.63 -36.22 0.97
N LEU A 224 2.20 -36.18 -0.30
CA LEU A 224 1.09 -35.38 -0.83
C LEU A 224 -0.05 -36.26 -1.36
#